data_AF-A0A9P0JK52-F1
#
_entry.id   AF-A0A9P0JK52-F1
#
_cell.length_a   1.000
_cell.length_b   1.000
_cell.length_c   1.000
_cell.angle_alpha   90.00
_cell.angle_beta   90.00
_cell.angle_gamma   90.00
#
_symmetry.space_group_name_H-M   'P 1'
#
loop_
_entity.id
_entity.type
_entity.pdbx_description
1 polymer ?
#
loop_
_entity_poly.entity_id
_entity_poly.type
_entity_poly.pdbx_seq_one_letter_code
_entity_poly.pdbx_strand_id
1 'polypeptide(L)'
;MKLLIILFSFLASCIADELSECKCTEGYKPKQDESGVVYCHGTIVKSILPCNMVIKPDCICNEEATSVLQDDYGTWCTRLVDGKEEKRWTCENKEDWEAFYISHPEEKPKEKVENKPQEAPKQETQDKQQGSTILKS
;
A
#
# COMPACT_ATOMS: atom_id res chain seq x y z
N MET A 1 16.09 40.88 -47.12
CA MET A 1 16.21 41.16 -45.67
C MET A 1 14.88 41.17 -44.90
N LYS A 2 13.70 41.26 -45.53
CA LYS A 2 12.39 41.21 -44.82
C LYS A 2 11.86 39.78 -44.55
N LEU A 3 12.32 38.77 -45.29
CA LEU A 3 11.84 37.38 -45.13
C LEU A 3 12.45 36.61 -43.94
N LEU A 4 13.64 37.02 -43.47
CA LEU A 4 14.36 36.35 -42.37
C LEU A 4 13.77 36.65 -40.99
N ILE A 5 13.01 37.74 -40.85
CA ILE A 5 12.43 38.17 -39.56
C ILE A 5 11.16 37.37 -39.24
N ILE A 6 10.45 36.86 -40.25
CA ILE A 6 9.21 36.10 -40.06
C ILE A 6 9.49 34.66 -39.59
N LEU A 7 10.66 34.09 -39.92
CA LEU A 7 11.01 32.72 -39.56
C LEU A 7 11.41 32.56 -38.08
N PHE A 8 11.83 33.63 -37.41
CA PHE A 8 12.26 33.59 -36.00
C PHE A 8 11.10 33.66 -35.00
N SER A 9 9.91 34.11 -35.42
CA SER A 9 8.76 34.28 -34.53
C SER A 9 7.97 32.99 -34.25
N PHE A 10 8.22 31.90 -34.98
CA PHE A 10 7.48 30.64 -34.82
C PHE A 10 8.10 29.68 -33.78
N LEU A 11 9.31 29.93 -33.29
CA LEU A 11 10.02 29.03 -32.37
C LEU A 11 9.76 29.31 -30.88
N ALA A 12 8.95 30.31 -30.53
CA ALA A 12 8.78 30.75 -29.14
C ALA A 12 7.60 30.12 -28.38
N SER A 13 6.79 29.26 -29.00
CA SER A 13 5.49 28.88 -28.45
C SER A 13 5.43 27.53 -27.70
N CYS A 14 6.55 26.86 -27.41
CA CYS A 14 6.51 25.46 -26.94
C CYS A 14 6.80 25.22 -25.44
N ILE A 15 6.97 26.25 -24.59
CA ILE A 15 7.43 26.05 -23.18
C ILE A 15 6.32 26.29 -22.13
N ALA A 16 5.05 26.34 -22.54
CA ALA A 16 3.99 26.86 -21.66
C ALA A 16 3.13 25.83 -20.91
N ASP A 17 3.34 24.50 -21.03
CA ASP A 17 2.30 23.55 -20.54
C ASP A 17 2.75 22.41 -19.60
N GLU A 18 4.01 22.30 -19.17
CA GLU A 18 4.39 21.20 -18.25
C GLU A 18 3.88 21.40 -16.80
N LEU A 19 3.66 22.64 -16.36
CA LEU A 19 3.15 22.91 -15.01
C LEU A 19 1.66 22.60 -14.85
N SER A 20 0.87 22.62 -15.94
CA SER A 20 -0.58 22.43 -15.90
C SER A 20 -0.98 20.95 -15.72
N GLU A 21 -0.12 20.03 -16.16
CA GLU A 21 -0.38 18.57 -16.14
C GLU A 21 -0.05 17.91 -14.79
N CYS A 22 0.70 18.59 -13.91
CA CYS A 22 1.06 18.07 -12.60
C CYS A 22 -0.08 18.27 -11.59
N LYS A 23 -0.81 17.19 -11.27
CA LYS A 23 -1.80 17.20 -10.18
C LYS A 23 -1.15 16.78 -8.87
N CYS A 24 -1.28 17.65 -7.87
CA CYS A 24 -0.80 17.42 -6.52
C CYS A 24 -1.96 17.16 -5.57
N THR A 25 -1.69 16.36 -4.54
CA THR A 25 -2.63 16.12 -3.45
C THR A 25 -2.84 17.37 -2.61
N GLU A 26 -3.89 17.35 -1.79
CA GLU A 26 -4.17 18.44 -0.85
C GLU A 26 -2.95 18.71 0.04
N GLY A 27 -2.64 20.00 0.25
CA GLY A 27 -1.47 20.43 1.00
C GLY A 27 -0.16 20.45 0.20
N TYR A 28 -0.17 20.11 -1.08
CA TYR A 28 0.99 20.18 -1.97
C TYR A 28 0.76 21.14 -3.15
N LYS A 29 1.84 21.71 -3.70
CA LYS A 29 1.82 22.57 -4.90
C LYS A 29 2.87 22.14 -5.92
N PRO A 30 2.55 22.18 -7.22
CA PRO A 30 3.53 21.89 -8.26
C PRO A 30 4.63 22.95 -8.26
N LYS A 31 5.89 22.51 -8.30
CA LYS A 31 7.05 23.38 -8.40
C LYS A 31 8.11 22.71 -9.27
N GLN A 32 8.71 23.49 -10.15
CA GLN A 32 9.82 23.07 -10.98
C GLN A 32 11.14 23.19 -10.21
N ASP A 33 11.99 22.17 -10.29
CA ASP A 33 13.34 22.19 -9.75
C ASP A 33 14.36 22.81 -10.71
N GLU A 34 15.64 22.86 -10.30
CA GLU A 34 16.73 23.42 -11.11
C GLU A 34 17.00 22.63 -12.40
N SER A 35 16.57 21.37 -12.47
CA SER A 35 16.72 20.49 -13.63
C SER A 35 15.57 20.59 -14.63
N GLY A 36 14.52 21.35 -14.29
CA GLY A 36 13.31 21.50 -15.10
C GLY A 36 12.22 20.48 -14.77
N VAL A 37 12.43 19.59 -13.80
CA VAL A 37 11.44 18.57 -13.43
C VAL A 37 10.42 19.14 -12.45
N VAL A 38 9.14 18.88 -12.70
CA VAL A 38 8.05 19.33 -11.83
C VAL A 38 7.75 18.28 -10.77
N TYR A 39 7.69 18.70 -9.51
CA TYR A 39 7.31 17.89 -8.36
C TYR A 39 6.24 18.58 -7.52
N CYS A 40 5.54 17.79 -6.71
CA CYS A 40 4.60 18.29 -5.70
C CYS A 40 5.34 18.59 -4.40
N HIS A 41 5.47 19.88 -4.07
CA HIS A 41 6.10 20.33 -2.84
C HIS A 41 5.07 20.57 -1.75
N GLY A 42 5.31 20.02 -0.56
CA GLY A 42 4.45 20.24 0.58
C GLY A 42 4.45 21.72 1.00
N THR A 43 3.25 22.24 1.24
CA THR A 43 3.05 23.65 1.63
C THR A 43 3.39 23.90 3.09
N ILE A 44 3.11 22.91 3.95
CA ILE A 44 3.37 22.94 5.39
C ILE A 44 4.54 22.02 5.73
N VAL A 45 4.54 20.81 5.15
CA VAL A 45 5.59 19.81 5.32
C VAL A 45 6.66 19.98 4.26
N LYS A 46 7.94 19.88 4.63
CA LYS A 46 9.07 19.97 3.67
C LYS A 46 9.30 18.66 2.92
N SER A 47 8.22 18.03 2.47
CA SER A 47 8.25 16.81 1.64
C SER A 47 8.12 17.16 0.16
N ILE A 48 8.63 16.26 -0.68
CA ILE A 48 8.55 16.34 -2.14
C ILE A 48 7.96 15.01 -2.61
N LEU A 49 6.89 15.09 -3.40
CA LEU A 49 6.21 13.94 -3.98
C LEU A 49 6.23 14.02 -5.50
N PRO A 50 6.22 12.88 -6.22
CA PRO A 50 5.96 12.87 -7.65
C PRO A 50 4.57 13.45 -7.97
N CYS A 51 4.45 14.05 -9.15
CA CYS A 51 3.17 14.46 -9.72
C CYS A 51 2.26 13.27 -9.99
N ASN A 52 0.94 13.49 -9.98
CA ASN A 52 -0.06 12.50 -10.38
C ASN A 52 0.03 11.18 -9.59
N MET A 53 0.47 11.26 -8.33
CA MET A 53 0.53 10.12 -7.44
C MET A 53 -0.87 9.54 -7.22
N VAL A 54 -0.98 8.22 -7.37
CA VAL A 54 -2.19 7.48 -7.03
C VAL A 54 -2.30 7.41 -5.51
N ILE A 55 -3.42 7.91 -4.97
CA ILE A 55 -3.68 7.94 -3.52
C ILE A 55 -4.70 6.86 -3.20
N LYS A 56 -4.26 5.91 -2.37
CA LYS A 56 -5.11 4.84 -1.85
C LYS A 56 -6.05 5.40 -0.79
N PRO A 57 -7.29 4.89 -0.69
CA PRO A 57 -8.19 5.27 0.40
C PRO A 57 -7.60 4.85 1.74
N ASP A 58 -7.87 5.63 2.79
CA ASP A 58 -7.47 5.28 4.15
C ASP A 58 -8.25 4.04 4.62
N CYS A 59 -7.57 3.10 5.27
CA CYS A 59 -8.21 1.90 5.81
C CYS A 59 -8.97 2.23 7.08
N ILE A 60 -10.30 2.06 7.07
CA ILE A 60 -11.13 2.23 8.27
C ILE A 60 -11.15 0.92 9.07
N CYS A 61 -10.87 1.02 10.36
CA CYS A 61 -10.83 -0.09 11.30
C CYS A 61 -11.66 0.23 12.55
N ASN A 62 -12.30 -0.79 13.13
CA ASN A 62 -12.86 -0.69 14.48
C ASN A 62 -11.79 -0.44 15.55
N GLU A 63 -12.28 -0.17 16.76
CA GLU A 63 -11.51 0.14 17.97
C GLU A 63 -10.57 -1.00 18.43
N GLU A 64 -10.72 -2.24 17.93
CA GLU A 64 -9.78 -3.33 18.27
C GLU A 64 -8.45 -3.22 17.52
N ALA A 65 -8.39 -2.45 16.43
CA ALA A 65 -7.18 -2.30 15.64
C ALA A 65 -6.16 -1.40 16.33
N THR A 66 -4.91 -1.83 16.34
CA THR A 66 -3.78 -1.06 16.84
C THR A 66 -2.88 -0.58 15.72
N SER A 67 -3.00 -1.15 14.51
CA SER A 67 -2.17 -0.80 13.35
C SER A 67 -2.84 -1.20 12.04
N VAL A 68 -2.43 -0.57 10.95
CA VAL A 68 -2.79 -0.95 9.57
C VAL A 68 -1.56 -1.55 8.91
N LEU A 69 -1.71 -2.77 8.38
CA LEU A 69 -0.65 -3.47 7.66
C LEU A 69 -0.99 -3.52 6.18
N GLN A 70 -0.04 -3.13 5.34
CA GLN A 70 -0.15 -3.28 3.89
C GLN A 70 0.88 -4.31 3.41
N ASP A 71 0.40 -5.34 2.71
CA ASP A 71 1.22 -6.36 2.07
C ASP A 71 0.78 -6.59 0.60
N ASP A 72 1.47 -7.49 -0.10
CA ASP A 72 1.17 -7.86 -1.50
C ASP A 72 -0.26 -8.36 -1.72
N TYR A 73 -0.94 -8.77 -0.64
CA TYR A 73 -2.27 -9.36 -0.65
C TYR A 73 -3.35 -8.40 -0.15
N GLY A 74 -2.97 -7.18 0.26
CA GLY A 74 -3.90 -6.09 0.49
C GLY A 74 -3.56 -5.24 1.72
N THR A 75 -4.54 -4.44 2.10
CA THR A 75 -4.50 -3.57 3.29
C THR A 75 -5.40 -4.16 4.37
N TRP A 76 -4.87 -4.25 5.59
CA TRP A 76 -5.48 -4.97 6.69
C TRP A 76 -5.46 -4.16 7.98
N CYS A 77 -6.55 -4.24 8.75
CA CYS A 77 -6.57 -3.87 10.14
C CYS A 77 -5.89 -4.98 10.96
N THR A 78 -5.00 -4.59 11.87
CA THR A 78 -4.26 -5.53 12.72
C THR A 78 -4.31 -5.13 14.17
N ARG A 79 -4.34 -6.14 15.04
CA ARG A 79 -4.17 -6.00 16.48
C ARG A 79 -2.83 -6.61 16.86
N LEU A 80 -1.98 -5.77 17.45
CA LEU A 80 -0.64 -6.13 17.89
C LEU A 80 -0.63 -6.19 19.42
N VAL A 81 -0.18 -7.31 19.98
CA VAL A 81 0.05 -7.49 21.42
C VAL A 81 1.51 -7.89 21.60
N ASP A 82 2.23 -7.14 22.44
CA ASP A 82 3.68 -7.32 22.67
C ASP A 82 4.51 -7.34 21.38
N GLY A 83 4.12 -6.51 20.40
CA GLY A 83 4.78 -6.38 19.09
C GLY A 83 4.52 -7.55 18.13
N LYS A 84 3.62 -8.48 18.47
CA LYS A 84 3.23 -9.61 17.61
C LYS A 84 1.81 -9.44 17.10
N GLU A 85 1.58 -9.85 15.86
CA GLU A 85 0.24 -9.89 15.25
C GLU A 85 -0.61 -10.96 15.95
N GLU A 86 -1.61 -10.50 16.70
CA GLU A 86 -2.62 -11.36 17.34
C GLU A 86 -3.76 -11.65 16.37
N LYS A 87 -4.21 -10.62 15.64
CA LYS A 87 -5.36 -10.70 14.73
C LYS A 87 -5.18 -9.77 13.55
N ARG A 88 -5.69 -10.20 12.40
CA ARG A 88 -5.74 -9.45 11.15
C ARG A 88 -7.11 -9.61 10.49
N TRP A 89 -7.67 -8.52 10.00
CA TRP A 89 -8.95 -8.50 9.28
C TRP A 89 -8.98 -7.38 8.22
N THR A 90 -9.94 -7.45 7.31
CA THR A 90 -10.13 -6.49 6.21
C THR A 90 -10.62 -5.14 6.71
N CYS A 91 -10.28 -4.06 6.02
CA CYS A 91 -10.84 -2.72 6.25
C CYS A 91 -12.38 -2.72 6.17
N GLU A 92 -13.01 -1.84 6.93
CA GLU A 92 -14.48 -1.69 7.00
C GLU A 92 -15.03 -0.97 5.76
N ASN A 93 -14.27 -0.06 5.18
CA ASN A 93 -14.64 0.72 4.00
C ASN A 93 -14.38 -0.03 2.68
N LYS A 94 -14.94 -1.24 2.55
CA LYS A 94 -14.74 -2.09 1.37
C LYS A 94 -15.18 -1.41 0.06
N GLU A 95 -16.25 -0.63 0.10
CA GLU A 95 -16.81 0.07 -1.06
C GLU A 95 -15.82 1.10 -1.64
N ASP A 96 -15.11 1.84 -0.78
CA ASP A 96 -14.08 2.80 -1.22
C ASP A 96 -12.93 2.11 -1.93
N TRP A 97 -12.49 0.97 -1.37
CA TRP A 97 -11.44 0.15 -1.96
C TRP A 97 -11.88 -0.46 -3.29
N GLU A 98 -13.12 -0.95 -3.39
CA GLU A 98 -13.68 -1.46 -4.64
C GLU A 98 -13.74 -0.38 -5.71
N ALA A 99 -14.25 0.81 -5.37
CA ALA A 99 -14.26 1.96 -6.27
C ALA A 99 -12.85 2.37 -6.72
N PHE A 100 -11.89 2.33 -5.80
CA PHE A 100 -10.49 2.59 -6.10
C PHE A 100 -9.92 1.57 -7.09
N TYR A 101 -10.14 0.26 -6.88
CA TYR A 101 -9.64 -0.78 -7.80
C TYR A 101 -10.35 -0.80 -9.15
N ILE A 102 -11.58 -0.29 -9.25
CA ILE A 102 -12.24 -0.10 -10.54
C ILE A 102 -11.53 0.97 -11.37
N SER A 103 -11.05 2.04 -10.72
CA SER A 103 -10.31 3.13 -11.38
C SER A 103 -8.82 2.84 -11.57
N HIS A 104 -8.24 2.00 -10.71
CA HIS A 104 -6.81 1.63 -10.70
C HIS A 104 -6.64 0.10 -10.60
N PRO A 105 -6.98 -0.66 -11.66
CA PRO A 105 -6.95 -2.12 -11.63
C PRO A 105 -5.53 -2.69 -11.42
N GLU A 106 -4.49 -1.95 -11.79
CA GLU A 106 -3.08 -2.29 -11.56
C GLU A 106 -2.67 -2.32 -10.09
N GLU A 107 -3.43 -1.65 -9.22
CA GLU A 107 -3.20 -1.61 -7.77
C GLU A 107 -3.89 -2.76 -7.02
N LYS A 108 -4.67 -3.60 -7.72
CA LYS A 108 -5.43 -4.68 -7.11
C LYS A 108 -4.49 -5.71 -6.46
N PRO A 109 -4.72 -6.13 -5.21
CA PRO A 109 -3.85 -7.07 -4.53
C PRO A 109 -3.81 -8.44 -5.21
N LYS A 110 -2.70 -9.16 -5.04
CA LYS A 110 -2.55 -10.53 -5.54
C LYS A 110 -3.47 -11.46 -4.75
N GLU A 111 -4.03 -12.47 -5.41
CA GLU A 111 -4.76 -13.52 -4.69
C GLU A 111 -3.77 -14.37 -3.87
N LYS A 112 -4.07 -14.58 -2.58
CA LYS A 112 -3.33 -15.58 -1.79
C LYS A 112 -3.66 -16.95 -2.36
N VAL A 113 -2.66 -17.65 -2.89
CA VAL A 113 -2.75 -19.09 -3.11
C VAL A 113 -2.78 -19.73 -1.73
N GLU A 114 -3.98 -20.07 -1.24
CA GLU A 114 -4.15 -20.80 0.03
C GLU A 114 -3.49 -22.17 -0.10
N ASN A 115 -2.25 -22.29 0.40
CA ASN A 115 -1.71 -23.59 0.77
C ASN A 115 -2.47 -24.05 2.02
N LYS A 116 -3.50 -24.85 1.78
CA LYS A 116 -4.29 -25.57 2.79
C LYS A 116 -3.38 -26.09 3.91
N PRO A 117 -3.70 -25.86 5.20
CA PRO A 117 -2.90 -26.38 6.30
C PRO A 117 -2.79 -27.91 6.17
N GLN A 118 -1.57 -28.43 6.04
CA GLN A 118 -1.32 -29.85 6.28
C GLN A 118 -1.68 -30.12 7.74
N GLU A 119 -2.73 -30.92 7.97
CA GLU A 119 -3.07 -31.45 9.28
C GLU A 119 -1.81 -32.04 9.92
N ALA A 120 -1.41 -31.48 11.07
CA ALA A 120 -0.38 -32.08 11.88
C ALA A 120 -0.84 -33.49 12.31
N PRO A 121 0.00 -34.53 12.19
CA PRO A 121 -0.36 -35.87 12.66
C PRO A 121 -0.66 -35.83 14.16
N LYS A 122 -1.86 -36.26 14.56
CA LYS A 122 -2.21 -36.51 15.96
C LYS A 122 -1.22 -37.53 16.53
N GLN A 123 -0.36 -37.10 17.46
CA GLN A 123 0.41 -38.03 18.28
C GLN A 123 -0.55 -38.74 19.25
N GLU A 124 -0.78 -40.02 18.99
CA GLU A 124 -1.41 -40.96 19.92
C GLU A 124 -0.45 -41.19 21.10
N THR A 125 -0.85 -40.74 22.28
CA THR A 125 -0.19 -41.04 23.54
C THR A 125 -0.44 -42.51 23.90
N GLN A 126 0.54 -43.39 23.68
CA GLN A 126 0.51 -44.76 24.20
C GLN A 126 0.95 -44.78 25.67
N ASP A 127 -0.05 -44.92 26.54
CA ASP A 127 0.09 -45.18 27.97
C ASP A 127 0.53 -46.65 28.18
N LYS A 128 1.76 -46.86 28.68
CA LYS A 128 2.34 -48.20 28.85
C LYS A 128 2.28 -48.60 30.33
N GLN A 129 1.32 -49.46 30.65
CA GLN A 129 1.18 -50.16 31.93
C GLN A 129 2.50 -50.86 32.34
N GLN A 130 3.07 -50.49 33.48
CA GLN A 130 4.10 -51.28 34.16
C GLN A 130 3.43 -52.20 35.19
N GLY A 131 3.48 -53.50 34.91
CA GLY A 131 3.10 -54.56 35.83
C GLY A 131 4.10 -54.70 36.97
N SER A 132 3.60 -54.68 38.20
CA SER A 132 4.32 -55.07 39.41
C SER A 132 4.06 -56.56 39.66
N THR A 133 5.09 -57.39 39.63
CA THR A 133 5.01 -58.78 40.12
C THR A 133 5.96 -58.91 41.31
N ILE A 134 5.34 -59.12 42.47
CA ILE A 134 5.96 -59.35 43.77
C ILE A 134 6.47 -60.80 43.79
N LEU A 135 7.78 -61.00 43.95
CA LEU A 135 8.36 -62.30 44.30
C LEU A 135 8.45 -62.40 45.83
N LYS A 136 7.71 -63.33 46.43
CA LYS A 136 7.92 -63.79 47.81
C LYS A 136 8.94 -64.93 47.79
N SER A 137 9.94 -64.86 48.67
CA SER A 137 10.70 -66.00 49.20
C SER A 137 11.07 -65.67 50.65
#